data_AF-U2TN67-F1
#
_entry.id   AF-U2TN67-F1
#
_cell.length_a   1.000
_cell.length_b   1.000
_cell.length_c   1.000
_cell.angle_alpha   90.00
_cell.angle_beta   90.00
_cell.angle_gamma   90.00
#
_symmetry.space_group_name_H-M   'P 1'
#
loop_
_entity.id
_entity.type
_entity.pdbx_description
1 polymer ?
#
loop_
_entity_poly.entity_id
_entity_poly.type
_entity_poly.pdbx_seq_one_letter_code
_entity_poly.pdbx_strand_id
1 'polypeptide(L)'
;MLSNMPLYLAGWYEKLLWEREGAPGHGLCWNREKCIHPCEYFRRPMLTSILTLLALMLIVRLVAFAIHWLWAWLGRGKDLAHAVDHKRLSEEAVATHLNGERLARSQIQEVWRAVVAEREYYLDSLYFGWYQVVYLFLIGSVSGLVLEEAWMYVTAGLTQSRVGLVWGPFSPLYGVGTVLLTLVAFHLRRRHANLATIFLVCMVVGGVLEQVTGWGMDHFFHAQSWTYLAEPDHITQWVAWRFLFFWGALGLIWTKLIMPEMLFRIGEPTTVRQVVFVSLLALYLALDIFMTLMAFQQRAARYEGREPRNQLEEWVSDHYTDSWMASRFQNMVMSGD
;
A
#
# COMPACT_ATOMS: atom_id res chain seq x y z
N MET A 1 37.00 -12.56 7.77
CA MET A 1 35.97 -12.20 8.78
C MET A 1 34.65 -12.91 8.48
N LEU A 2 34.71 -14.20 8.09
CA LEU A 2 33.61 -14.96 7.46
C LEU A 2 33.52 -16.38 8.05
N SER A 3 33.46 -16.50 9.37
CA SER A 3 33.27 -17.83 10.01
C SER A 3 32.20 -17.84 11.11
N ASN A 4 31.55 -16.71 11.40
CA ASN A 4 30.53 -16.59 12.44
C ASN A 4 29.31 -15.79 11.92
N MET A 5 28.85 -16.10 10.71
CA MET A 5 27.60 -15.53 10.21
C MET A 5 26.46 -16.50 10.56
N PRO A 6 25.44 -16.08 11.32
CA PRO A 6 24.32 -16.95 11.70
C PRO A 6 23.59 -17.52 10.48
N LEU A 7 23.22 -18.80 10.52
CA LEU A 7 22.61 -19.54 9.39
C LEU A 7 21.38 -18.86 8.75
N TYR A 8 20.66 -18.01 9.48
CA TYR A 8 19.50 -17.28 8.95
C TYR A 8 19.86 -16.14 7.97
N LEU A 9 21.10 -15.64 8.01
CA LEU A 9 21.60 -14.65 7.04
C LEU A 9 22.18 -15.29 5.77
N ALA A 10 22.50 -16.59 5.80
CA ALA A 10 23.07 -17.30 4.65
C ALA A 10 22.02 -17.55 3.55
N GLY A 11 20.81 -18.00 3.90
CA GLY A 11 19.72 -18.20 2.94
C GLY A 11 19.22 -16.89 2.31
N TRP A 12 19.26 -15.79 3.07
CA TRP A 12 18.94 -14.46 2.57
C TRP A 12 19.99 -13.91 1.59
N TYR A 13 21.27 -14.22 1.82
CA TYR A 13 22.34 -13.84 0.91
C TYR A 13 22.27 -14.64 -0.39
N GLU A 14 21.90 -15.93 -0.36
CA GLU A 14 21.67 -16.74 -1.57
C GLU A 14 20.47 -16.25 -2.38
N LYS A 15 19.38 -15.80 -1.74
CA LYS A 15 18.23 -15.19 -2.43
C LYS A 15 18.58 -13.84 -3.06
N LEU A 16 19.35 -13.01 -2.36
CA LEU A 16 19.88 -11.75 -2.89
C LEU A 16 20.89 -11.97 -4.03
N LEU A 17 21.71 -13.03 -3.97
CA LEU A 17 22.61 -13.40 -5.05
C LEU A 17 21.85 -13.96 -6.25
N TRP A 18 20.79 -14.74 -6.05
CA TRP A 18 19.93 -15.23 -7.12
C TRP A 18 19.22 -14.09 -7.86
N GLU A 19 18.67 -13.13 -7.13
CA GLU A 19 18.04 -11.91 -7.69
C GLU A 19 19.05 -10.95 -8.33
N ARG A 20 20.32 -10.97 -7.89
CA ARG A 20 21.39 -10.11 -8.41
C ARG A 20 22.14 -10.70 -9.60
N GLU A 21 22.28 -12.02 -9.69
CA GLU A 21 23.24 -12.66 -10.60
C GLU A 21 22.64 -13.67 -11.60
N GLY A 22 21.35 -14.02 -11.53
CA GLY A 22 20.63 -14.80 -12.55
C GLY A 22 21.43 -15.95 -13.21
N ALA A 23 21.34 -17.16 -12.67
CA ALA A 23 21.95 -18.41 -13.19
C ALA A 23 23.45 -18.33 -13.61
N PRO A 24 24.37 -19.01 -12.90
CA PRO A 24 25.78 -19.03 -13.28
C PRO A 24 25.97 -19.89 -14.55
N GLY A 25 26.01 -19.25 -15.72
CA GLY A 25 26.29 -19.96 -16.97
C GLY A 25 26.16 -19.17 -18.27
N HIS A 26 25.42 -18.05 -18.30
CA HIS A 26 25.31 -17.22 -19.50
C HIS A 26 25.57 -15.76 -19.16
N GLY A 27 26.76 -15.29 -19.56
CA GLY A 27 27.09 -13.87 -19.51
C GLY A 27 26.03 -13.05 -20.24
N LEU A 28 25.36 -12.16 -19.50
CA LEU A 28 24.44 -11.16 -20.04
C LEU A 28 25.24 -10.14 -20.86
N CYS A 29 25.51 -10.49 -22.12
CA CYS A 29 25.95 -9.58 -23.15
C CYS A 29 24.71 -8.83 -23.66
N TRP A 30 24.25 -7.82 -22.92
CA TRP A 30 23.20 -6.90 -23.37
C TRP A 30 23.77 -5.99 -24.46
N ASN A 31 23.62 -6.42 -25.71
CA ASN A 31 23.84 -5.65 -26.93
C ASN A 31 25.32 -5.24 -27.25
N ARG A 32 25.84 -5.68 -28.40
CA ARG A 32 27.25 -5.59 -28.79
C ARG A 32 27.69 -4.20 -29.30
N GLU A 33 27.05 -3.10 -28.88
CA GLU A 33 27.35 -1.75 -29.39
C GLU A 33 27.42 -0.62 -28.35
N LYS A 34 27.29 -0.86 -27.04
CA LYS A 34 27.48 0.21 -26.04
C LYS A 34 28.34 -0.24 -24.86
N CYS A 35 29.65 -0.27 -25.08
CA CYS A 35 30.62 -0.15 -23.99
C CYS A 35 30.52 1.28 -23.42
N ILE A 36 29.76 1.46 -22.33
CA ILE A 36 29.75 2.73 -21.58
C ILE A 36 31.03 2.75 -20.73
N HIS A 37 31.96 3.65 -21.08
CA HIS A 37 33.18 3.86 -20.31
C HIS A 37 32.87 4.40 -18.90
N PRO A 38 33.65 4.06 -17.85
CA PRO A 38 33.41 4.50 -16.46
C PRO A 38 33.56 6.01 -16.21
N CYS A 39 33.83 6.82 -17.22
CA CYS A 39 34.21 8.23 -17.08
C CYS A 39 33.09 9.24 -17.41
N GLU A 40 31.91 8.79 -17.89
CA GLU A 40 30.82 9.71 -18.28
C GLU A 40 29.79 10.02 -17.19
N TYR A 41 29.83 9.33 -16.04
CA TYR A 41 28.86 9.58 -14.97
C TYR A 41 29.15 10.88 -14.18
N PHE A 42 30.38 11.40 -14.25
CA PHE A 42 30.84 12.48 -13.37
C PHE A 42 30.76 13.90 -13.97
N ARG A 43 30.02 14.11 -15.06
CA ARG A 43 29.87 15.43 -15.69
C ARG A 43 28.43 15.80 -16.05
N ARG A 44 27.45 15.42 -15.21
CA ARG A 44 26.14 16.11 -15.25
C ARG A 44 26.32 17.50 -14.62
N PRO A 45 26.02 18.60 -15.34
CA PRO A 45 26.19 19.94 -14.77
C PRO A 45 25.30 20.07 -13.54
N MET A 46 25.83 20.57 -12.41
CA MET A 46 25.04 20.77 -11.17
C MET A 46 23.70 21.49 -11.43
N LEU A 47 23.66 22.35 -12.44
CA LEU A 47 22.46 23.04 -12.89
C LEU A 47 21.32 22.09 -13.31
N THR A 48 21.58 20.99 -14.02
CA THR A 48 20.51 20.05 -14.42
C THR A 48 19.98 19.27 -13.23
N SER A 49 20.84 18.90 -12.28
CA SER A 49 20.41 18.31 -11.00
C SER A 49 19.59 19.29 -10.14
N ILE A 50 19.99 20.56 -10.08
CA ILE A 50 19.22 21.59 -9.36
C ILE A 50 17.87 21.86 -10.03
N LEU A 51 17.84 21.99 -11.37
CA LEU A 51 16.61 22.22 -12.13
C LEU A 51 15.64 21.04 -12.02
N THR A 52 16.15 19.80 -12.04
CA THR A 52 15.31 18.60 -11.83
C THR A 52 14.74 18.54 -10.41
N LEU A 53 15.52 18.86 -9.38
CA LEU A 53 15.02 18.96 -8.00
C LEU A 53 13.98 20.06 -7.82
N LEU A 54 14.20 21.24 -8.42
CA LEU A 54 13.23 22.34 -8.39
C LEU A 54 11.93 21.99 -9.13
N ALA A 55 12.02 21.31 -10.28
CA ALA A 55 10.86 20.81 -11.01
C ALA A 55 10.07 19.78 -10.19
N LEU A 56 10.75 18.84 -9.53
CA LEU A 56 10.13 17.88 -8.62
C LEU A 56 9.41 18.58 -7.46
N MET A 57 10.07 19.56 -6.81
CA MET A 57 9.46 20.34 -5.73
C MET A 57 8.22 21.11 -6.21
N LEU A 58 8.25 21.67 -7.42
CA LEU A 58 7.11 22.35 -8.01
C LEU A 58 5.96 21.38 -8.28
N ILE A 59 6.25 20.19 -8.84
CA ILE A 59 5.25 19.14 -9.08
C ILE A 59 4.61 18.72 -7.74
N VAL A 60 5.41 18.46 -6.71
CA VAL A 60 4.90 18.11 -5.38
C VAL A 60 4.00 19.22 -4.83
N ARG A 61 4.39 20.49 -4.96
CA ARG A 61 3.55 21.62 -4.54
C ARG A 61 2.25 21.72 -5.33
N LEU A 62 2.29 21.52 -6.65
CA LEU A 62 1.10 21.54 -7.50
C LEU A 62 0.15 20.40 -7.16
N VAL A 63 0.68 19.20 -6.94
CA VAL A 63 -0.11 18.03 -6.52
C VAL A 63 -0.74 18.29 -5.15
N ALA A 64 0.03 18.78 -4.17
CA ALA A 64 -0.49 19.12 -2.84
C ALA A 64 -1.57 20.21 -2.91
N PHE A 65 -1.37 21.24 -3.73
CA PHE A 65 -2.35 22.29 -3.98
C PHE A 65 -3.62 21.72 -4.63
N ALA A 66 -3.48 20.88 -5.65
CA ALA A 66 -4.61 20.24 -6.33
C ALA A 66 -5.40 19.33 -5.38
N ILE A 67 -4.73 18.55 -4.53
CA ILE A 67 -5.36 17.73 -3.49
C ILE A 67 -6.13 18.64 -2.52
N HIS A 68 -5.50 19.68 -1.98
CA HIS A 68 -6.16 20.59 -1.05
C HIS A 68 -7.37 21.29 -1.68
N TRP A 69 -7.23 21.78 -2.90
CA TRP A 69 -8.31 22.40 -3.66
C TRP A 69 -9.45 21.42 -3.94
N LEU A 70 -9.13 20.18 -4.31
CA LEU A 70 -10.11 19.13 -4.55
C LEU A 70 -10.89 18.81 -3.27
N TRP A 71 -10.21 18.66 -2.13
CA TRP A 71 -10.85 18.45 -0.83
C TRP A 71 -11.77 19.61 -0.46
N ALA A 72 -11.30 20.84 -0.59
CA ALA A 72 -12.12 22.03 -0.34
C ALA A 72 -13.34 22.10 -1.27
N TRP A 73 -13.18 21.69 -2.53
CA TRP A 73 -14.27 21.65 -3.52
C TRP A 73 -15.29 20.54 -3.25
N LEU A 74 -14.82 19.36 -2.85
CA LEU A 74 -15.63 18.20 -2.43
C LEU A 74 -16.43 18.53 -1.15
N GLY A 75 -15.81 19.24 -0.20
CA GLY A 75 -16.39 19.62 1.08
C GLY A 75 -17.21 20.91 1.09
N ARG A 76 -17.42 21.58 -0.07
CA ARG A 76 -17.99 22.93 -0.20
C ARG A 76 -19.14 23.22 0.79
N GLY A 77 -18.79 23.86 1.90
CA GLY A 77 -19.70 24.50 2.86
C GLY A 77 -20.02 23.75 4.16
N LYS A 78 -19.70 22.46 4.30
CA LYS A 78 -20.04 21.72 5.54
C LYS A 78 -18.86 21.45 6.46
N ASP A 79 -17.64 21.32 5.96
CA ASP A 79 -16.46 21.20 6.84
C ASP A 79 -16.20 22.50 7.63
N LEU A 80 -16.58 23.66 7.08
CA LEU A 80 -16.52 24.94 7.82
C LEU A 80 -17.63 25.04 8.89
N ALA A 81 -18.78 24.37 8.69
CA ALA A 81 -19.89 24.35 9.63
C ALA A 81 -19.68 23.31 10.74
N HIS A 82 -19.26 22.08 10.42
CA HIS A 82 -18.78 21.09 11.40
C HIS A 82 -17.54 21.61 12.15
N ALA A 83 -16.69 22.36 11.42
CA ALA A 83 -15.74 23.40 11.79
C ALA A 83 -16.06 24.26 13.03
N VAL A 84 -17.32 24.59 13.19
CA VAL A 84 -17.80 25.67 14.08
C VAL A 84 -18.82 25.12 15.08
N ASP A 85 -19.55 24.07 14.72
CA ASP A 85 -20.73 23.58 15.45
C ASP A 85 -20.41 22.66 16.64
N HIS A 86 -19.21 22.07 16.72
CA HIS A 86 -18.84 21.16 17.82
C HIS A 86 -18.43 21.84 19.16
N LYS A 87 -18.78 23.11 19.42
CA LYS A 87 -18.53 23.83 20.69
C LYS A 87 -17.24 23.38 21.40
N ARG A 88 -16.18 23.69 20.67
CA ARG A 88 -14.81 23.24 20.81
C ARG A 88 -14.16 24.01 21.95
N LEU A 89 -13.57 23.30 22.92
CA LEU A 89 -12.72 23.87 23.98
C LEU A 89 -13.43 24.78 25.00
N SER A 90 -12.82 25.01 26.17
CA SER A 90 -13.27 26.09 27.05
C SER A 90 -13.20 27.41 26.28
N GLU A 91 -14.13 28.34 26.52
CA GLU A 91 -14.17 29.64 25.82
C GLU A 91 -12.81 30.35 25.86
N GLU A 92 -12.05 30.17 26.94
CA GLU A 92 -10.67 30.64 27.09
C GLU A 92 -9.69 30.05 26.07
N ALA A 93 -9.67 28.73 25.86
CA ALA A 93 -8.71 28.10 24.95
C ALA A 93 -9.01 28.42 23.46
N VAL A 94 -10.28 28.61 23.11
CA VAL A 94 -10.67 29.13 21.78
C VAL A 94 -10.24 30.58 21.61
N ALA A 95 -10.51 31.42 22.61
CA ALA A 95 -10.16 32.84 22.58
C ALA A 95 -8.64 33.05 22.48
N THR A 96 -7.84 32.31 23.26
CA THR A 96 -6.36 32.36 23.19
C THR A 96 -5.84 31.92 21.82
N HIS A 97 -6.40 30.86 21.22
CA HIS A 97 -5.98 30.39 19.89
C HIS A 97 -6.35 31.37 18.76
N LEU A 98 -7.55 31.94 18.80
CA LEU A 98 -8.00 32.96 17.84
C LEU A 98 -7.23 34.27 17.95
N ASN A 99 -6.77 34.63 19.16
CA ASN A 99 -5.92 35.80 19.40
C ASN A 99 -4.45 35.58 19.00
N GLY A 100 -4.08 34.40 18.49
CA GLY A 100 -2.71 34.09 18.06
C GLY A 100 -1.73 33.90 19.21
N GLU A 101 -2.22 33.71 20.44
CA GLU A 101 -1.39 33.47 21.60
C GLU A 101 -0.95 32.01 21.69
N ARG A 102 0.27 31.78 22.18
CA ARG A 102 0.84 30.44 22.30
C ARG A 102 0.19 29.72 23.48
N LEU A 103 -0.57 28.65 23.20
CA LEU A 103 -1.25 27.84 24.21
C LEU A 103 -0.27 27.31 25.28
N ALA A 104 -0.66 27.41 26.55
CA ALA A 104 0.06 26.82 27.66
C ALA A 104 0.04 25.27 27.59
N ARG A 105 1.01 24.60 28.23
CA ARG A 105 1.10 23.12 28.22
C ARG A 105 -0.18 22.44 28.76
N SER A 106 -0.81 23.03 29.78
CA SER A 106 -2.09 22.55 30.34
C SER A 106 -3.22 22.64 29.31
N GLN A 107 -3.35 23.79 28.64
CA GLN A 107 -4.34 24.00 27.58
C GLN A 107 -4.13 23.03 26.41
N ILE A 108 -2.88 22.78 26.01
CA ILE A 108 -2.55 21.78 24.98
C ILE A 108 -3.00 20.37 25.40
N GLN A 109 -2.79 20.01 26.68
CA GLN A 109 -3.21 18.70 27.19
C GLN A 109 -4.73 18.57 27.24
N GLU A 110 -5.45 19.63 27.59
CA GLU A 110 -6.91 19.67 27.55
C GLU A 110 -7.45 19.52 26.14
N VAL A 111 -6.88 20.25 25.17
CA VAL A 111 -7.20 20.11 23.74
C VAL A 111 -7.02 18.66 23.29
N TRP A 112 -5.87 18.05 23.61
CA TRP A 112 -5.60 16.66 23.25
C TRP A 112 -6.59 15.66 23.86
N ARG A 113 -6.95 15.84 25.14
CA ARG A 113 -7.95 14.99 25.80
C ARG A 113 -9.32 15.14 25.16
N ALA A 114 -9.71 16.36 24.82
CA ALA A 114 -10.96 16.63 24.13
C ALA A 114 -11.02 15.95 22.75
N VAL A 115 -9.95 16.09 21.95
CA VAL A 115 -9.84 15.45 20.63
C VAL A 115 -9.89 13.92 20.73
N VAL A 116 -9.18 13.34 21.70
CA VAL A 116 -9.22 11.89 21.93
C VAL A 116 -10.62 11.44 22.33
N ALA A 117 -11.30 12.15 23.24
CA ALA A 117 -12.65 11.80 23.67
C ALA A 117 -13.67 11.88 22.52
N GLU A 118 -13.58 12.92 21.69
CA GLU A 118 -14.41 13.08 20.49
C GLU A 118 -14.20 11.93 19.51
N ARG A 119 -12.94 11.58 19.25
CA ARG A 119 -12.60 10.45 18.39
C ARG A 119 -13.21 9.15 18.90
N GLU A 120 -13.07 8.85 20.20
CA GLU A 120 -13.63 7.63 20.76
C GLU A 120 -15.16 7.62 20.66
N TYR A 121 -15.83 8.74 20.96
CA TYR A 121 -17.27 8.90 20.80
C TYR A 121 -17.71 8.69 19.34
N TYR A 122 -17.00 9.31 18.40
CA TYR A 122 -17.25 9.15 16.97
C TYR A 122 -17.15 7.67 16.57
N LEU A 123 -16.06 6.99 16.94
CA LEU A 123 -15.84 5.57 16.60
C LEU A 123 -16.89 4.63 17.21
N ASP A 124 -17.44 4.97 18.37
CA ASP A 124 -18.51 4.21 19.00
C ASP A 124 -19.83 4.36 18.24
N SER A 125 -20.12 5.56 17.75
CA SER A 125 -21.31 5.86 16.95
C SER A 125 -21.19 5.51 15.45
N LEU A 126 -19.96 5.34 14.94
CA LEU A 126 -19.66 5.17 13.53
C LEU A 126 -20.35 3.93 12.94
N TYR A 127 -21.07 4.12 11.83
CA TYR A 127 -21.49 3.02 10.97
C TYR A 127 -20.43 2.74 9.90
N PHE A 128 -19.77 1.59 10.01
CA PHE A 128 -18.77 1.18 9.03
C PHE A 128 -19.45 0.75 7.72
N GLY A 129 -19.28 1.53 6.65
CA GLY A 129 -19.94 1.32 5.36
C GLY A 129 -18.97 1.27 4.17
N TRP A 130 -19.55 1.18 2.97
CA TRP A 130 -18.81 1.09 1.70
C TRP A 130 -17.90 2.30 1.45
N TYR A 131 -18.28 3.48 1.94
CA TYR A 131 -17.51 4.72 1.81
C TYR A 131 -16.14 4.57 2.48
N GLN A 132 -16.11 4.10 3.72
CA GLN A 132 -14.87 3.86 4.45
C GLN A 132 -14.07 2.74 3.77
N VAL A 133 -14.72 1.66 3.31
CA VAL A 133 -14.04 0.56 2.61
C VAL A 133 -13.25 1.05 1.40
N VAL A 134 -13.84 1.91 0.55
CA VAL A 134 -13.16 2.42 -0.66
C VAL A 134 -11.94 3.27 -0.29
N TYR A 135 -12.06 4.18 0.69
CA TYR A 135 -10.92 4.97 1.15
C TYR A 135 -9.83 4.12 1.79
N LEU A 136 -10.21 3.18 2.64
CA LEU A 136 -9.28 2.25 3.29
C LEU A 136 -8.53 1.42 2.25
N PHE A 137 -9.24 0.89 1.24
CA PHE A 137 -8.62 0.15 0.16
C PHE A 137 -7.64 1.04 -0.61
N LEU A 138 -8.04 2.25 -1.00
CA LEU A 138 -7.20 3.14 -1.81
C LEU A 138 -5.95 3.61 -1.06
N ILE A 139 -6.13 4.10 0.17
CA ILE A 139 -5.01 4.54 1.03
C ILE A 139 -4.11 3.36 1.35
N GLY A 140 -4.69 2.23 1.76
CA GLY A 140 -3.96 1.01 2.08
C GLY A 140 -3.15 0.47 0.90
N SER A 141 -3.75 0.46 -0.30
CA SER A 141 -3.10 0.00 -1.53
C SER A 141 -1.82 0.79 -1.84
N VAL A 142 -1.88 2.12 -1.75
CA VAL A 142 -0.75 3.00 -2.05
C VAL A 142 0.25 3.03 -0.90
N SER A 143 -0.22 3.16 0.34
CA SER A 143 0.66 3.21 1.53
C SER A 143 1.43 1.91 1.72
N GLY A 144 0.82 0.76 1.46
CA GLY A 144 1.51 -0.54 1.49
C GLY A 144 2.65 -0.60 0.48
N LEU A 145 2.43 -0.13 -0.76
CA LEU A 145 3.47 -0.06 -1.78
C LEU A 145 4.62 0.86 -1.38
N VAL A 146 4.31 2.04 -0.84
CA VAL A 146 5.33 2.99 -0.37
C VAL A 146 6.13 2.40 0.80
N LEU A 147 5.47 1.73 1.73
CA LEU A 147 6.13 1.09 2.87
C LEU A 147 7.05 -0.04 2.41
N GLU A 148 6.58 -0.90 1.50
CA GLU A 148 7.38 -2.00 0.96
C GLU A 148 8.56 -1.50 0.14
N GLU A 149 8.37 -0.49 -0.71
CA GLU A 149 9.44 0.11 -1.49
C GLU A 149 10.50 0.75 -0.58
N ALA A 150 10.09 1.46 0.47
CA ALA A 150 11.01 2.00 1.46
C ALA A 150 11.77 0.90 2.20
N TRP A 151 11.09 -0.19 2.55
CA TRP A 151 11.71 -1.35 3.19
C TRP A 151 12.75 -2.01 2.27
N MET A 152 12.41 -2.27 1.02
CA MET A 152 13.31 -2.87 0.02
C MET A 152 14.51 -1.98 -0.28
N TYR A 153 14.30 -0.67 -0.37
CA TYR A 153 15.39 0.28 -0.56
C TYR A 153 16.37 0.27 0.63
N VAL A 154 15.86 0.26 1.86
CA VAL A 154 16.71 0.25 3.06
C VAL A 154 17.43 -1.09 3.26
N THR A 155 16.77 -2.21 2.98
CA THR A 155 17.31 -3.56 3.27
C THR A 155 18.15 -4.14 2.14
N ALA A 156 17.76 -3.91 0.88
CA ALA A 156 18.39 -4.51 -0.30
C ALA A 156 19.01 -3.46 -1.25
N GLY A 157 18.72 -2.17 -1.09
CA GLY A 157 19.19 -1.12 -2.01
C GLY A 157 18.52 -1.17 -3.39
N LEU A 158 17.39 -1.88 -3.51
CA LEU A 158 16.67 -2.10 -4.76
C LEU A 158 15.37 -1.30 -4.78
N THR A 159 15.03 -0.78 -5.95
CA THR A 159 13.74 -0.17 -6.25
C THR A 159 13.06 -0.98 -7.33
N GLN A 160 11.92 -1.59 -7.02
CA GLN A 160 11.19 -2.46 -7.96
C GLN A 160 9.70 -2.15 -7.89
N SER A 161 9.06 -2.06 -9.05
CA SER A 161 7.60 -1.88 -9.09
C SER A 161 6.91 -3.14 -8.55
N ARG A 162 6.24 -2.99 -7.40
CA ARG A 162 5.44 -4.04 -6.75
C ARG A 162 3.93 -3.82 -6.84
N VAL A 163 3.52 -2.97 -7.79
CA VAL A 163 2.12 -2.70 -8.10
C VAL A 163 1.38 -4.01 -8.39
N GLY A 164 0.13 -4.11 -7.94
CA GLY A 164 -0.69 -5.30 -8.11
C GLY A 164 -1.83 -5.14 -9.13
N LEU A 165 -2.00 -3.95 -9.71
CA LEU A 165 -3.00 -3.66 -10.75
C LEU A 165 -2.38 -3.14 -12.03
N VAL A 166 -3.11 -3.27 -13.15
CA VAL A 166 -2.67 -2.79 -14.47
C VAL A 166 -2.69 -1.27 -14.57
N TRP A 167 -3.59 -0.59 -13.86
CA TRP A 167 -3.67 0.86 -13.82
C TRP A 167 -3.25 1.45 -12.47
N GLY A 168 -2.58 2.59 -12.48
CA GLY A 168 -2.23 3.35 -11.27
C GLY A 168 -1.31 2.63 -10.25
N PRO A 169 -0.95 3.27 -9.13
CA PRO A 169 -0.06 2.69 -8.14
C PRO A 169 -0.85 1.92 -7.06
N PHE A 170 -1.60 0.88 -7.45
CA PHE A 170 -2.47 0.15 -6.53
C PHE A 170 -2.01 -1.30 -6.33
N SER A 171 -2.07 -1.77 -5.08
CA SER A 171 -1.84 -3.16 -4.70
C SER A 171 -3.10 -3.73 -4.03
N PRO A 172 -3.81 -4.67 -4.67
CA PRO A 172 -4.99 -5.29 -4.10
C PRO A 172 -4.69 -6.02 -2.79
N LEU A 173 -3.53 -6.65 -2.67
CA LEU A 173 -3.11 -7.32 -1.43
C LEU A 173 -3.08 -6.34 -0.26
N TYR A 174 -2.48 -5.16 -0.44
CA TYR A 174 -2.39 -4.15 0.61
C TYR A 174 -3.71 -3.43 0.88
N GLY A 175 -4.48 -3.13 -0.17
CA GLY A 175 -5.82 -2.56 -0.02
C GLY A 175 -6.78 -3.50 0.72
N VAL A 176 -6.86 -4.77 0.30
CA VAL A 176 -7.66 -5.80 0.95
C VAL A 176 -7.17 -6.04 2.38
N GLY A 177 -5.85 -6.17 2.59
CA GLY A 177 -5.28 -6.35 3.92
C GLY A 177 -5.63 -5.21 4.87
N THR A 178 -5.58 -3.97 4.39
CA THR A 178 -5.98 -2.77 5.16
C THR A 178 -7.46 -2.81 5.55
N VAL A 179 -8.35 -3.16 4.61
CA VAL A 179 -9.78 -3.30 4.87
C VAL A 179 -10.06 -4.44 5.86
N LEU A 180 -9.48 -5.62 5.64
CA LEU A 180 -9.67 -6.79 6.50
C LEU A 180 -9.16 -6.54 7.92
N LEU A 181 -7.95 -6.01 8.07
CA LEU A 181 -7.40 -5.65 9.37
C LEU A 181 -8.28 -4.60 10.05
N THR A 182 -8.79 -3.61 9.32
CA THR A 182 -9.68 -2.59 9.88
C THR A 182 -11.02 -3.19 10.34
N LEU A 183 -11.65 -4.06 9.56
CA LEU A 183 -12.89 -4.73 9.93
C LEU A 183 -12.73 -5.55 11.21
N VAL A 184 -11.66 -6.34 11.27
CA VAL A 184 -11.33 -7.18 12.43
C VAL A 184 -11.00 -6.30 13.64
N ALA A 185 -10.13 -5.30 13.48
CA ALA A 185 -9.76 -4.36 14.53
C ALA A 185 -10.97 -3.61 15.09
N PHE A 186 -11.88 -3.16 14.23
CA PHE A 186 -13.09 -2.45 14.62
C PHE A 186 -14.03 -3.36 15.42
N HIS A 187 -14.18 -4.62 15.00
CA HIS A 187 -14.95 -5.62 15.74
C HIS A 187 -14.32 -5.91 17.12
N LEU A 188 -13.00 -6.13 17.16
CA LEU A 188 -12.27 -6.41 18.40
C LEU A 188 -12.29 -5.22 19.37
N ARG A 189 -12.24 -3.98 18.85
CA ARG A 189 -12.40 -2.74 19.64
C ARG A 189 -13.77 -2.71 20.32
N ARG A 190 -14.85 -2.94 19.56
CA ARG A 190 -16.23 -2.98 20.12
C ARG A 190 -16.44 -4.07 21.16
N ARG A 191 -15.66 -5.14 21.10
CA ARG A 191 -15.66 -6.24 22.08
C ARG A 191 -14.72 -6.01 23.27
N HIS A 192 -14.03 -4.86 23.33
CA HIS A 192 -13.00 -4.56 24.33
C HIS A 192 -11.94 -5.68 24.45
N ALA A 193 -11.52 -6.25 23.32
CA ALA A 193 -10.54 -7.32 23.29
C ALA A 193 -9.20 -6.88 23.92
N ASN A 194 -8.56 -7.80 24.66
CA ASN A 194 -7.24 -7.58 25.22
C ASN A 194 -6.15 -7.64 24.12
N LEU A 195 -4.92 -7.22 24.47
CA LEU A 195 -3.83 -7.15 23.50
C LEU A 195 -3.47 -8.53 22.92
N ALA A 196 -3.47 -9.58 23.74
CA ALA A 196 -3.16 -10.93 23.28
C ALA A 196 -4.17 -11.44 22.22
N THR A 197 -5.47 -11.23 22.45
CA THR A 197 -6.51 -11.57 21.49
C THR A 197 -6.34 -10.80 20.18
N ILE A 198 -6.06 -9.49 20.24
CA ILE A 198 -5.84 -8.68 19.03
C ILE A 198 -4.65 -9.22 18.24
N PHE A 199 -3.52 -9.46 18.92
CA PHE A 199 -2.33 -10.01 18.29
C PHE A 199 -2.61 -11.33 17.58
N LEU A 200 -3.22 -12.31 18.28
CA LEU A 200 -3.46 -13.65 17.75
C LEU A 200 -4.47 -13.63 16.59
N VAL A 201 -5.54 -12.85 16.69
CA VAL A 201 -6.53 -12.77 15.62
C VAL A 201 -5.93 -12.11 14.38
N CYS A 202 -5.20 -11.00 14.52
CA CYS A 202 -4.55 -10.34 13.39
C CYS A 202 -3.45 -11.20 12.76
N MET A 203 -2.70 -11.96 13.58
CA MET A 203 -1.74 -12.96 13.11
C MET A 203 -2.40 -13.99 12.20
N VAL A 204 -3.52 -14.57 12.62
CA VAL A 204 -4.26 -15.57 11.83
C VAL A 204 -4.84 -14.94 10.57
N VAL A 205 -5.46 -13.77 10.68
CA VAL A 205 -6.08 -13.07 9.53
C VAL A 205 -5.03 -12.71 8.47
N GLY A 206 -3.88 -12.19 8.89
CA GLY A 206 -2.76 -11.88 8.00
C GLY A 206 -2.19 -13.12 7.33
N GLY A 207 -1.97 -14.20 8.10
CA GLY A 207 -1.53 -15.48 7.55
C GLY A 207 -2.49 -16.10 6.53
N VAL A 208 -3.80 -16.05 6.82
CA VAL A 208 -4.83 -16.51 5.87
C VAL A 208 -4.84 -15.65 4.61
N LEU A 209 -4.68 -14.33 4.74
CA LEU A 209 -4.59 -13.44 3.59
C LEU A 209 -3.39 -13.80 2.70
N GLU A 210 -2.19 -13.92 3.28
CA GLU A 210 -0.98 -14.32 2.54
C GLU A 210 -1.16 -15.68 1.87
N GLN A 211 -1.69 -16.66 2.62
CA GLN A 211 -1.94 -18.00 2.12
C GLN A 211 -2.89 -17.99 0.92
N VAL A 212 -4.02 -17.30 1.03
CA VAL A 212 -5.04 -17.28 -0.02
C VAL A 212 -4.55 -16.49 -1.24
N THR A 213 -3.89 -15.36 -1.04
CA THR A 213 -3.37 -14.56 -2.16
C THR A 213 -2.25 -15.29 -2.88
N GLY A 214 -1.26 -15.81 -2.15
CA GLY A 214 -0.15 -16.55 -2.76
C GLY A 214 -0.63 -17.80 -3.49
N TRP A 215 -1.49 -18.60 -2.86
CA TRP A 215 -2.10 -19.78 -3.49
C TRP A 215 -2.94 -19.42 -4.72
N GLY A 216 -3.75 -18.36 -4.65
CA GLY A 216 -4.59 -17.95 -5.77
C GLY A 216 -3.77 -17.50 -6.98
N MET A 217 -2.67 -16.77 -6.76
CA MET A 217 -1.77 -16.34 -7.83
C MET A 217 -1.10 -17.53 -8.51
N ASP A 218 -0.59 -18.46 -7.72
CA ASP A 218 0.09 -19.67 -8.20
C ASP A 218 -0.90 -20.59 -8.95
N HIS A 219 -2.05 -20.88 -8.35
CA HIS A 219 -3.00 -21.86 -8.86
C HIS A 219 -3.78 -21.37 -10.10
N PHE A 220 -4.19 -20.10 -10.14
CA PHE A 220 -5.02 -19.60 -11.24
C PHE A 220 -4.23 -18.91 -12.35
N PHE A 221 -3.06 -18.36 -12.03
CA PHE A 221 -2.30 -17.52 -12.97
C PHE A 221 -0.89 -18.02 -13.24
N HIS A 222 -0.48 -19.14 -12.62
CA HIS A 222 0.89 -19.68 -12.70
C HIS A 222 1.94 -18.61 -12.36
N ALA A 223 1.59 -17.74 -11.41
CA ALA A 223 2.29 -16.51 -11.07
C ALA A 223 2.72 -16.52 -9.60
N GLN A 224 3.94 -16.06 -9.32
CA GLN A 224 4.49 -16.02 -7.98
C GLN A 224 5.17 -14.68 -7.69
N SER A 225 4.66 -13.95 -6.69
CA SER A 225 5.26 -12.69 -6.22
C SER A 225 6.23 -12.91 -5.05
N TRP A 226 6.03 -13.96 -4.25
CA TRP A 226 6.95 -14.37 -3.19
C TRP A 226 6.86 -15.87 -2.92
N THR A 227 7.94 -16.41 -2.35
CA THR A 227 7.99 -17.76 -1.79
C THR A 227 8.88 -17.79 -0.55
N TYR A 228 8.48 -18.61 0.41
CA TYR A 228 9.23 -18.88 1.65
C TYR A 228 9.79 -20.30 1.69
N LEU A 229 9.69 -21.11 0.64
CA LEU A 229 10.21 -22.49 0.65
C LEU A 229 11.70 -22.60 1.02
N ALA A 230 12.48 -21.56 0.73
CA ALA A 230 13.91 -21.48 1.09
C ALA A 230 14.15 -21.05 2.56
N GLU A 231 13.12 -20.58 3.27
CA GLU A 231 13.25 -20.09 4.64
C GLU A 231 13.06 -21.23 5.65
N PRO A 232 13.87 -21.31 6.70
CA PRO A 232 13.78 -22.40 7.68
C PRO A 232 12.51 -22.39 8.53
N ASP A 233 11.80 -21.26 8.59
CA ASP A 233 10.58 -21.05 9.37
C ASP A 233 9.30 -21.02 8.54
N HIS A 234 9.34 -21.51 7.30
CA HIS A 234 8.15 -21.61 6.45
C HIS A 234 7.16 -22.64 7.01
N ILE A 235 5.88 -22.31 6.87
CA ILE A 235 4.74 -23.18 7.19
C ILE A 235 4.17 -23.73 5.88
N THR A 236 4.08 -22.86 4.87
CA THR A 236 3.68 -23.18 3.50
C THR A 236 4.59 -22.43 2.53
N GLN A 237 4.40 -22.60 1.23
CA GLN A 237 5.10 -21.81 0.21
C GLN A 237 4.93 -20.29 0.40
N TRP A 238 3.80 -19.84 0.96
CA TRP A 238 3.45 -18.41 1.04
C TRP A 238 3.33 -17.85 2.45
N VAL A 239 3.47 -18.69 3.50
CA VAL A 239 3.39 -18.27 4.91
C VAL A 239 4.59 -18.76 5.70
N ALA A 240 5.21 -17.88 6.50
CA ALA A 240 6.26 -18.23 7.46
C ALA A 240 6.01 -17.61 8.85
N TRP A 241 6.55 -18.24 9.89
CA TRP A 241 6.29 -17.85 11.30
C TRP A 241 6.65 -16.40 11.60
N ARG A 242 7.78 -15.88 11.08
CA ARG A 242 8.15 -14.49 11.30
C ARG A 242 7.11 -13.50 10.77
N PHE A 243 6.51 -13.78 9.61
CA PHE A 243 5.52 -12.89 8.98
C PHE A 243 4.19 -12.97 9.72
N LEU A 244 3.80 -14.13 10.23
CA LEU A 244 2.69 -14.25 11.17
C LEU A 244 2.87 -13.32 12.39
N PHE A 245 4.06 -13.33 12.99
CA PHE A 245 4.36 -12.42 14.10
C PHE A 245 4.27 -10.95 13.68
N PHE A 246 4.80 -10.58 12.51
CA PHE A 246 4.66 -9.23 11.96
C PHE A 246 3.20 -8.84 11.75
N TRP A 247 2.33 -9.72 11.25
CA TRP A 247 0.90 -9.47 11.12
C TRP A 247 0.20 -9.26 12.47
N GLY A 248 0.57 -10.03 13.49
CA GLY A 248 0.07 -9.82 14.85
C GLY A 248 0.48 -8.47 15.43
N ALA A 249 1.76 -8.10 15.28
CA ALA A 249 2.30 -6.83 15.76
C ALA A 249 1.72 -5.64 14.99
N LEU A 250 1.63 -5.74 13.66
CA LEU A 250 0.97 -4.75 12.81
C LEU A 250 -0.49 -4.60 13.21
N GLY A 251 -1.21 -5.69 13.46
CA GLY A 251 -2.58 -5.68 13.92
C GLY A 251 -2.79 -4.96 15.26
N LEU A 252 -1.85 -5.12 16.21
CA LEU A 252 -1.86 -4.36 17.46
C LEU A 252 -1.72 -2.85 17.23
N ILE A 253 -0.69 -2.45 16.48
CA ILE A 253 -0.42 -1.05 16.13
C ILE A 253 -1.62 -0.48 15.36
N TRP A 254 -2.17 -1.25 14.42
CA TRP A 254 -3.32 -0.88 13.62
C TRP A 254 -4.55 -0.62 14.50
N THR A 255 -4.89 -1.58 15.36
CA THR A 255 -6.09 -1.51 16.21
C THR A 255 -6.02 -0.38 17.22
N LYS A 256 -4.84 -0.12 17.80
CA LYS A 256 -4.70 0.84 18.90
C LYS A 256 -4.31 2.25 18.45
N LEU A 257 -3.61 2.40 17.32
CA LEU A 257 -3.04 3.68 16.91
C LEU A 257 -3.56 4.14 15.54
N ILE A 258 -3.47 3.29 14.51
CA ILE A 258 -3.71 3.74 13.13
C ILE A 258 -5.20 3.82 12.81
N MET A 259 -5.95 2.73 13.04
CA MET A 259 -7.37 2.63 12.70
C MET A 259 -8.22 3.73 13.36
N PRO A 260 -8.11 4.01 14.69
CA PRO A 260 -8.94 5.03 15.33
C PRO A 260 -8.79 6.40 14.66
N GLU A 261 -7.56 6.80 14.39
CA GLU A 261 -7.24 8.10 13.79
C GLU A 261 -7.66 8.15 12.32
N MET A 262 -7.40 7.07 11.58
CA MET A 262 -7.71 6.99 10.16
C MET A 262 -9.22 7.03 9.91
N LEU A 263 -10.02 6.27 10.67
CA LEU A 263 -11.48 6.28 10.53
C LEU A 263 -12.07 7.64 10.92
N PHE A 264 -11.54 8.28 11.96
CA PHE A 264 -11.95 9.62 12.37
C PHE A 264 -11.68 10.69 11.29
N ARG A 265 -10.53 10.60 10.62
CA ARG A 265 -10.19 11.52 9.52
C ARG A 265 -10.96 11.24 8.23
N ILE A 266 -11.27 9.97 7.93
CA ILE A 266 -12.10 9.61 6.77
C ILE A 266 -13.52 10.14 6.96
N GLY A 267 -14.06 10.02 8.17
CA GLY A 267 -15.36 10.56 8.50
C GLY A 267 -16.52 9.82 7.79
N GLU A 268 -17.64 10.53 7.71
CA GLU A 268 -18.80 10.15 6.92
C GLU A 268 -18.99 11.14 5.76
N PRO A 269 -19.58 10.71 4.63
CA PRO A 269 -19.83 11.61 3.52
C PRO A 269 -20.82 12.71 3.92
N THR A 270 -20.36 13.97 3.92
CA THR A 270 -21.17 15.14 4.28
C THR A 270 -21.88 15.76 3.07
N THR A 271 -21.40 15.47 1.85
CA THR A 271 -21.90 16.01 0.59
C THR A 271 -22.14 14.93 -0.48
N VAL A 272 -23.11 15.17 -1.37
CA VAL A 272 -23.36 14.29 -2.53
C VAL A 272 -22.14 14.23 -3.46
N ARG A 273 -21.33 15.31 -3.53
CA ARG A 273 -20.11 15.33 -4.35
C ARG A 273 -19.07 14.33 -3.86
N GLN A 274 -18.90 14.22 -2.54
CA GLN A 274 -18.04 13.19 -1.95
C GLN A 274 -18.54 11.79 -2.30
N VAL A 275 -19.84 11.54 -2.17
CA VAL A 275 -20.44 10.25 -2.54
C VAL A 275 -20.18 9.91 -4.01
N VAL A 276 -20.50 10.84 -4.94
CA VAL A 276 -20.28 10.64 -6.38
C VAL A 276 -18.80 10.41 -6.69
N PHE A 277 -17.91 11.20 -6.10
CA PHE A 277 -16.46 11.04 -6.29
C PHE A 277 -15.96 9.67 -5.83
N VAL A 278 -16.34 9.24 -4.63
CA VAL A 278 -15.95 7.92 -4.10
C VAL A 278 -16.57 6.78 -4.92
N SER A 279 -17.80 6.93 -5.40
CA SER A 279 -18.42 5.96 -6.31
C SER A 279 -17.67 5.84 -7.64
N LEU A 280 -17.19 6.95 -8.20
CA LEU A 280 -16.37 6.93 -9.42
C LEU A 280 -15.00 6.28 -9.18
N LEU A 281 -14.38 6.54 -8.02
CA LEU A 281 -13.14 5.86 -7.61
C LEU A 281 -13.37 4.36 -7.43
N ALA A 282 -14.46 3.95 -6.79
CA ALA A 282 -14.82 2.57 -6.61
C ALA A 282 -15.04 1.86 -7.96
N LEU A 283 -15.73 2.52 -8.90
CA LEU A 283 -15.92 2.02 -10.26
C LEU A 283 -14.58 1.89 -11.01
N TYR A 284 -13.71 2.90 -10.91
CA TYR A 284 -12.37 2.85 -11.50
C TYR A 284 -11.57 1.65 -10.97
N LEU A 285 -11.52 1.47 -9.65
CA LEU A 285 -10.81 0.34 -9.03
C LEU A 285 -11.42 -1.01 -9.42
N ALA A 286 -12.75 -1.11 -9.50
CA ALA A 286 -13.42 -2.33 -9.94
C ALA A 286 -13.07 -2.69 -11.39
N LEU A 287 -13.05 -1.69 -12.28
CA LEU A 287 -12.62 -1.88 -13.68
C LEU A 287 -11.15 -2.26 -13.77
N ASP A 288 -10.29 -1.66 -12.97
CA ASP A 288 -8.85 -1.96 -12.94
C ASP A 288 -8.58 -3.39 -12.44
N ILE A 289 -9.24 -3.80 -11.35
CA ILE A 289 -9.20 -5.19 -10.87
C ILE A 289 -9.68 -6.15 -11.95
N PHE A 290 -10.81 -5.84 -12.61
CA PHE A 290 -11.33 -6.66 -13.70
C PHE A 290 -10.32 -6.80 -14.85
N MET A 291 -9.77 -5.69 -15.33
CA MET A 291 -8.78 -5.70 -16.42
C MET A 291 -7.48 -6.39 -16.01
N THR A 292 -7.08 -6.27 -14.75
CA THR A 292 -5.92 -6.97 -14.20
C THR A 292 -6.14 -8.48 -14.21
N LEU A 293 -7.29 -8.95 -13.73
CA LEU A 293 -7.63 -10.38 -13.76
C LEU A 293 -7.68 -10.92 -15.19
N MET A 294 -8.27 -10.17 -16.12
CA MET A 294 -8.28 -10.52 -17.54
C MET A 294 -6.86 -10.60 -18.12
N ALA A 295 -5.97 -9.65 -17.79
CA ALA A 295 -4.59 -9.66 -18.26
C ALA A 295 -3.81 -10.90 -17.75
N PHE A 296 -3.94 -11.24 -16.46
CA PHE A 296 -3.34 -12.45 -15.90
C PHE A 296 -3.92 -13.73 -16.50
N GLN A 297 -5.24 -13.79 -16.67
CA GLN A 297 -5.91 -14.94 -17.28
C GLN A 297 -5.46 -15.15 -18.74
N GLN A 298 -5.34 -14.08 -19.53
CA GLN A 298 -4.88 -14.19 -20.92
C GLN A 298 -3.42 -14.61 -21.01
N ARG A 299 -2.56 -14.13 -20.09
CA ARG A 299 -1.18 -14.62 -20.00
C ARG A 299 -1.13 -16.11 -19.65
N ALA A 300 -1.90 -16.55 -18.66
CA ALA A 300 -1.98 -17.96 -18.30
C ALA A 300 -2.52 -18.82 -19.47
N ALA A 301 -3.51 -18.31 -20.22
CA ALA A 301 -4.02 -18.97 -21.42
C ALA A 301 -2.94 -19.13 -22.51
N ARG A 302 -2.12 -18.09 -22.75
CA ARG A 302 -0.99 -18.17 -23.69
C ARG A 302 0.04 -19.22 -23.27
N TYR A 303 0.38 -19.28 -21.98
CA TYR A 303 1.28 -20.30 -21.44
C TYR A 303 0.73 -21.72 -21.67
N GLU A 304 -0.58 -21.90 -21.57
CA GLU A 304 -1.28 -23.16 -21.83
C GLU A 304 -1.56 -23.42 -23.33
N GLY A 305 -1.11 -22.55 -24.24
CA GLY A 305 -1.33 -22.68 -25.69
C GLY A 305 -2.79 -22.48 -26.13
N ARG A 306 -3.59 -21.75 -25.35
CA ARG A 306 -4.99 -21.45 -25.66
C ARG A 306 -5.13 -20.11 -26.36
N GLU A 307 -5.88 -20.12 -27.46
CA GLU A 307 -6.21 -18.92 -28.24
C GLU A 307 -7.36 -18.11 -27.58
N PRO A 308 -7.39 -16.78 -27.77
CA PRO A 308 -8.51 -15.93 -27.36
C PRO A 308 -9.85 -16.39 -27.96
N ARG A 309 -10.91 -16.37 -27.16
CA ARG A 309 -12.23 -16.89 -27.56
C ARG A 309 -13.19 -15.81 -28.05
N ASN A 310 -12.91 -14.55 -27.75
CA ASN A 310 -13.77 -13.41 -28.07
C ASN A 310 -12.94 -12.13 -28.27
N GLN A 311 -13.57 -11.08 -28.79
CA GLN A 311 -12.92 -9.81 -29.12
C GLN A 311 -12.31 -9.11 -27.89
N LEU A 312 -12.89 -9.29 -26.69
CA LEU A 312 -12.34 -8.70 -25.47
C LEU A 312 -11.04 -9.41 -25.08
N GLU A 313 -11.02 -10.74 -25.12
CA GLU A 313 -9.83 -11.56 -24.86
C GLU A 313 -8.71 -11.29 -25.86
N GLU A 314 -9.05 -11.10 -27.13
CA GLU A 314 -8.10 -10.71 -28.20
C GLU A 314 -7.52 -9.30 -27.92
N TRP A 315 -8.39 -8.32 -27.66
CA TRP A 315 -7.97 -6.96 -27.31
C TRP A 315 -7.06 -6.94 -26.07
N VAL A 316 -7.41 -7.68 -25.01
CA VAL A 316 -6.58 -7.81 -23.81
C VAL A 316 -5.24 -8.46 -24.14
N SER A 317 -5.22 -9.48 -24.99
CA SER A 317 -3.97 -10.14 -25.39
C SER A 317 -3.03 -9.19 -26.14
N ASP A 318 -3.58 -8.34 -27.01
CA ASP A 318 -2.82 -7.38 -27.80
C ASP A 318 -2.28 -6.20 -26.97
N HIS A 319 -3.03 -5.77 -25.94
CA HIS A 319 -2.65 -4.62 -25.11
C HIS A 319 -1.81 -5.01 -23.90
N TYR A 320 -2.00 -6.20 -23.35
CA TYR A 320 -1.30 -6.73 -22.16
C TYR A 320 -0.45 -7.93 -22.55
N THR A 321 0.56 -7.67 -23.37
CA THR A 321 1.56 -8.65 -23.81
C THR A 321 2.43 -9.12 -22.64
N ASP A 322 3.12 -10.25 -22.81
CA ASP A 322 3.97 -10.81 -21.74
C ASP A 322 5.13 -9.88 -21.35
N SER A 323 5.70 -9.17 -22.33
CA SER A 323 6.75 -8.17 -22.09
C SER A 323 6.23 -6.94 -21.36
N TRP A 324 5.01 -6.47 -21.69
CA TRP A 324 4.36 -5.39 -20.95
C TRP A 324 4.10 -5.82 -19.50
N MET A 325 3.53 -7.01 -19.30
CA MET A 325 3.23 -7.57 -17.97
C MET A 325 4.50 -7.70 -17.13
N ALA A 326 5.60 -8.22 -17.69
CA ALA A 326 6.89 -8.31 -17.00
C ALA A 326 7.46 -6.94 -16.61
N SER A 327 7.31 -5.93 -17.48
CA SER A 327 7.76 -4.57 -17.17
C SER A 327 6.94 -3.89 -16.06
N ARG A 328 5.65 -4.26 -15.96
CA ARG A 328 4.69 -3.71 -15.01
C ARG A 328 4.81 -4.35 -13.64
N PHE A 329 4.89 -5.68 -13.61
CA PHE A 329 4.92 -6.53 -12.44
C PHE A 329 6.32 -7.09 -12.19
N GLN A 330 7.28 -6.19 -11.92
CA GLN A 330 8.72 -6.49 -11.93
C GLN A 330 9.16 -7.49 -10.84
N ASN A 331 8.35 -7.65 -9.80
CA ASN A 331 8.60 -8.55 -8.69
C ASN A 331 7.94 -9.94 -8.85
N MET A 332 7.19 -10.16 -9.93
CA MET A 332 6.53 -11.43 -10.16
C MET A 332 7.33 -12.32 -11.09
N VAL A 333 7.57 -13.55 -10.65
CA VAL A 333 8.06 -14.66 -11.46
C VAL A 333 6.84 -15.38 -12.02
N MET A 334 6.83 -15.62 -13.32
CA MET A 334 5.74 -16.32 -14.00
C MET A 334 6.29 -17.61 -14.60
N SER A 335 5.46 -18.66 -14.61
CA SER A 335 5.86 -19.91 -15.25
C SER A 335 6.13 -19.69 -16.75
N GLY A 336 7.30 -20.14 -17.22
CA GLY A 336 7.78 -19.94 -18.59
C GLY A 336 8.90 -18.91 -18.74
N ASP A 337 9.21 -18.13 -17.70
CA ASP A 337 10.35 -17.19 -17.64
C ASP A 337 11.63 -17.81 -17.06
#